data_AF-A0A363SYE0-F1
#
_entry.id   AF-A0A363SYE0-F1
#
_cell.length_a   1.000
_cell.length_b   1.000
_cell.length_c   1.000
_cell.angle_alpha   90.00
_cell.angle_beta   90.00
_cell.angle_gamma   90.00
#
_symmetry.space_group_name_H-M   'P 1'
#
loop_
_entity.id
_entity.type
_entity.pdbx_description
1 polymer ?
#
loop_
_entity_poly.entity_id
_entity_poly.type
_entity_poly.pdbx_seq_one_letter_code
_entity_poly.pdbx_strand_id
1 'polypeptide(L)'
;MLRYFLNKLALSILLLLGVLALVFLMLRVTGDPAALMMPREASPQEIEAFREKMGFNRPLGVQFVDFMSKAVVGNFGNSLHYNTPALPLVVQRLPATVELAAVGLLMALFIGVPLGLVGGFNPGSLIDSFGRLLGLLGQCIPNFWLALILILIFAVRYGWFPAFGRDEPKSVILPAFVLGLAVMSQILRMTRSTVLEVRSEDYIRTARSKGLNSRTIYFKHVLRNVSIPLVSLIGVQFCYMLSGSVYIETIFAWPGMGRLLQESIGWRDFPLVQALAVFTSVVVITLNLATDLAYALLDPRIRYGK
;
A
#
# COMPACT_ATOMS: atom_id res chain seq x y z
N MET A 1 -4.82 27.52 -2.42
CA MET A 1 -5.48 26.35 -1.78
C MET A 1 -6.59 25.77 -2.65
N LEU A 2 -7.67 26.51 -2.96
CA LEU A 2 -8.78 25.97 -3.77
C LEU A 2 -8.34 25.48 -5.17
N ARG A 3 -7.56 26.29 -5.92
CA ARG A 3 -7.01 25.87 -7.23
C ARG A 3 -6.12 24.63 -7.15
N TYR A 4 -5.31 24.52 -6.10
CA TYR A 4 -4.47 23.34 -5.85
C TYR A 4 -5.31 22.09 -5.59
N PHE A 5 -6.33 22.21 -4.73
CA PHE A 5 -7.27 21.14 -4.44
C PHE A 5 -8.04 20.70 -5.69
N LEU A 6 -8.58 21.64 -6.46
CA LEU A 6 -9.31 21.34 -7.71
C LEU A 6 -8.42 20.65 -8.74
N ASN A 7 -7.17 21.08 -8.89
CA ASN A 7 -6.21 20.42 -9.77
C ASN A 7 -5.94 18.97 -9.33
N LYS A 8 -5.70 18.75 -8.03
CA LYS A 8 -5.49 17.41 -7.48
C LYS A 8 -6.72 16.53 -7.64
N LEU A 9 -7.91 17.05 -7.37
CA LEU A 9 -9.17 16.34 -7.57
C LEU A 9 -9.40 15.95 -9.04
N ALA A 10 -9.13 16.85 -9.97
CA ALA A 10 -9.23 16.56 -11.40
C ALA A 10 -8.25 15.46 -11.83
N LEU A 11 -7.00 15.50 -11.35
CA LEU A 11 -6.01 14.44 -11.59
C LEU A 11 -6.45 13.10 -10.97
N SER A 12 -6.99 13.12 -9.74
CA SER A 12 -7.54 11.93 -9.07
C SER A 12 -8.69 11.30 -9.86
N ILE A 13 -9.61 12.11 -10.39
CA ILE A 13 -10.71 11.64 -11.24
C ILE A 13 -10.18 11.04 -12.54
N LEU A 14 -9.22 11.71 -13.19
CA LEU A 14 -8.60 11.21 -14.42
C LEU A 14 -7.90 9.87 -14.20
N LEU A 15 -7.18 9.72 -13.08
CA LEU A 15 -6.56 8.47 -12.69
C LEU A 15 -7.59 7.37 -12.47
N LEU A 16 -8.70 7.66 -11.78
CA LEU A 16 -9.77 6.69 -11.55
C LEU A 16 -10.45 6.25 -12.86
N LEU A 17 -10.69 7.18 -13.79
CA LEU A 17 -11.20 6.85 -15.12
C LEU A 17 -10.21 5.98 -15.90
N GLY A 18 -8.91 6.27 -15.79
CA GLY A 18 -7.85 5.43 -16.36
C GLY A 18 -7.85 4.02 -15.79
N VAL A 19 -7.99 3.87 -14.47
CA VAL A 19 -8.12 2.56 -13.81
C VAL A 19 -9.36 1.82 -14.29
N LEU A 20 -10.52 2.48 -14.34
CA LEU A 20 -11.78 1.88 -14.81
C LEU A 20 -11.64 1.37 -16.25
N ALA A 21 -11.07 2.19 -17.14
CA ALA A 21 -10.79 1.79 -18.51
C ALA A 21 -9.81 0.61 -18.58
N LEU A 22 -8.73 0.64 -17.81
CA LEU A 22 -7.74 -0.42 -17.77
C LEU A 22 -8.35 -1.75 -17.30
N VAL A 23 -9.06 -1.73 -16.17
CA VAL A 23 -9.72 -2.90 -15.57
C VAL A 23 -10.80 -3.46 -16.51
N PHE A 24 -11.53 -2.59 -17.20
CA PHE A 24 -12.48 -3.00 -18.23
C PHE A 24 -11.78 -3.70 -19.40
N LEU A 25 -10.74 -3.08 -19.96
CA LEU A 25 -10.02 -3.58 -21.13
C LEU A 25 -9.24 -4.86 -20.85
N MET A 26 -8.61 -4.99 -19.68
CA MET A 26 -7.83 -6.18 -19.31
C MET A 26 -8.63 -7.47 -19.47
N LEU A 27 -9.91 -7.48 -19.08
CA LEU A 27 -10.78 -8.65 -19.26
C LEU A 27 -11.06 -8.99 -20.72
N ARG A 28 -11.09 -8.00 -21.62
CA ARG A 28 -11.40 -8.21 -23.05
C ARG A 28 -10.17 -8.52 -23.88
N VAL A 29 -8.98 -8.11 -23.42
CA VAL A 29 -7.72 -8.38 -24.12
C VAL A 29 -7.27 -9.83 -23.89
N THR A 30 -7.65 -10.45 -22.77
CA THR A 30 -7.29 -11.84 -22.44
C THR A 30 -8.09 -12.90 -23.21
N GLY A 31 -9.17 -12.51 -23.90
CA GLY A 31 -10.02 -13.41 -24.69
C GLY A 31 -11.50 -13.10 -24.54
N ASP A 32 -12.36 -14.06 -24.91
CA ASP A 32 -13.81 -13.98 -24.66
C ASP A 32 -14.11 -14.09 -23.15
N PRO A 33 -14.64 -13.04 -22.51
CA PRO A 33 -14.95 -13.07 -21.08
C PRO A 33 -15.90 -14.20 -20.69
N ALA A 34 -16.86 -14.56 -21.55
CA ALA A 34 -17.81 -15.65 -21.28
C ALA A 34 -17.10 -17.00 -21.17
N ALA A 35 -16.25 -17.32 -22.15
CA ALA A 35 -15.48 -18.56 -22.17
C ALA A 35 -14.43 -18.63 -21.04
N LEU A 36 -13.90 -17.48 -20.60
CA LEU A 36 -12.94 -17.43 -19.50
C LEU A 36 -13.61 -17.65 -18.13
N MET A 37 -14.84 -17.16 -17.96
CA MET A 37 -15.61 -17.21 -16.72
C MET A 37 -16.31 -18.55 -16.48
N MET A 38 -16.65 -19.26 -17.55
CA MET A 38 -17.32 -20.55 -17.47
C MET A 38 -16.34 -21.70 -17.19
N PRO A 39 -16.80 -22.80 -16.57
CA PRO A 39 -16.04 -24.04 -16.46
C PRO A 39 -15.56 -24.50 -17.84
N ARG A 40 -14.41 -25.20 -17.88
CA ARG A 40 -13.82 -25.65 -19.16
C ARG A 40 -14.68 -26.70 -19.86
N GLU A 41 -15.53 -27.38 -19.10
CA GLU A 41 -16.43 -28.43 -19.53
C GLU A 41 -17.77 -27.87 -20.03
N ALA A 42 -18.02 -26.56 -19.90
CA ALA A 42 -19.26 -25.94 -20.34
C ALA A 42 -19.47 -26.12 -21.85
N SER A 43 -20.67 -26.54 -22.22
CA SER A 43 -21.06 -26.69 -23.61
C SER A 43 -21.06 -25.31 -24.32
N PRO A 44 -20.85 -25.27 -25.65
CA PRO A 44 -20.91 -24.01 -26.40
C PRO A 44 -22.24 -23.26 -26.22
N GLN A 45 -23.33 -24.00 -25.99
CA GLN A 45 -24.67 -23.46 -25.76
C GLN A 45 -24.77 -22.75 -24.40
N GLU A 46 -24.19 -23.33 -23.34
CA GLU A 46 -24.13 -22.72 -22.01
C GLU A 46 -23.25 -21.46 -22.00
N ILE A 47 -22.15 -21.47 -22.75
CA ILE A 47 -21.28 -20.30 -22.91
C ILE A 47 -22.02 -19.16 -23.62
N GLU A 48 -22.76 -19.45 -24.69
CA GLU A 48 -23.52 -18.42 -25.41
C GLU A 48 -24.65 -17.83 -24.54
N ALA A 49 -25.40 -18.69 -23.82
CA ALA A 49 -26.42 -18.25 -22.89
C ALA A 49 -25.83 -17.36 -21.77
N PHE A 50 -24.65 -17.71 -21.26
CA PHE A 50 -23.95 -16.88 -20.29
C PHE A 50 -23.47 -15.55 -20.89
N ARG A 51 -22.97 -15.57 -22.13
CA ARG A 51 -22.52 -14.37 -22.86
C ARG A 51 -23.66 -13.37 -23.06
N GLU A 52 -24.84 -13.86 -23.40
CA GLU A 52 -26.04 -13.04 -23.55
C GLU A 52 -26.49 -12.47 -22.19
N LYS A 53 -26.57 -13.31 -21.15
CA LYS A 53 -26.94 -12.90 -19.79
C LYS A 53 -26.01 -11.81 -19.22
N MET A 54 -24.72 -11.93 -19.46
CA MET A 54 -23.71 -10.96 -19.01
C MET A 54 -23.60 -9.73 -19.92
N GLY A 55 -24.27 -9.73 -21.08
CA GLY A 55 -24.24 -8.62 -22.03
C GLY A 55 -22.92 -8.48 -22.80
N PHE A 56 -22.11 -9.54 -22.84
CA PHE A 56 -20.82 -9.54 -23.55
C PHE A 56 -20.98 -9.52 -25.08
N ASN A 57 -22.19 -9.82 -25.59
CA ASN A 57 -22.55 -9.70 -27.02
C ASN A 57 -22.77 -8.25 -27.50
N ARG A 58 -22.85 -7.28 -26.58
CA ARG A 58 -23.11 -5.87 -26.95
C ARG A 58 -21.84 -5.19 -27.47
N PRO A 59 -21.94 -4.12 -28.27
CA PRO A 59 -20.78 -3.33 -28.69
C PRO A 59 -19.94 -2.87 -27.49
N LEU A 60 -18.61 -2.86 -27.63
CA LEU A 60 -17.68 -2.55 -26.53
C LEU A 60 -17.96 -1.20 -25.85
N GLY A 61 -18.35 -0.18 -26.62
CA GLY A 61 -18.72 1.12 -26.07
C GLY A 61 -19.93 1.05 -25.13
N VAL A 62 -20.94 0.25 -25.47
CA VAL A 62 -22.14 0.05 -24.63
C VAL A 62 -21.77 -0.70 -23.35
N GLN A 63 -20.93 -1.74 -23.46
CA GLN A 63 -20.43 -2.48 -22.30
C GLN A 63 -19.63 -1.57 -21.36
N PHE A 64 -18.81 -0.68 -21.91
CA PHE A 64 -18.00 0.25 -21.12
C PHE A 64 -18.89 1.25 -20.36
N VAL A 65 -19.88 1.85 -21.04
CA VAL A 65 -20.84 2.77 -20.40
C VAL A 65 -21.64 2.08 -19.31
N ASP A 66 -22.12 0.84 -19.54
CA ASP A 66 -22.82 0.05 -18.53
C ASP A 66 -21.92 -0.26 -17.33
N PHE A 67 -20.68 -0.68 -17.58
CA PHE A 67 -19.68 -0.92 -16.53
C PHE A 67 -19.42 0.34 -15.70
N MET A 68 -19.16 1.49 -16.34
CA MET A 68 -18.93 2.74 -15.62
C MET A 68 -20.17 3.15 -14.79
N SER A 69 -21.36 3.07 -15.38
CA SER A 69 -22.60 3.47 -14.71
C SER A 69 -22.86 2.63 -13.46
N LYS A 70 -22.62 1.31 -13.54
CA LYS A 70 -22.72 0.40 -12.40
C LYS A 70 -21.60 0.62 -11.38
N ALA A 71 -20.38 0.89 -11.83
CA ALA A 71 -19.25 1.15 -10.94
C ALA A 71 -19.46 2.42 -10.08
N VAL A 72 -20.08 3.47 -10.63
CA VAL A 72 -20.40 4.72 -9.89
C VAL A 72 -21.33 4.46 -8.71
N VAL A 73 -22.27 3.53 -8.83
CA VAL A 73 -23.17 3.12 -7.73
C VAL A 73 -22.62 1.94 -6.91
N GLY A 74 -21.37 1.54 -7.13
CA GLY A 74 -20.72 0.45 -6.41
C GLY A 74 -21.19 -0.96 -6.80
N ASN A 75 -21.87 -1.11 -7.94
CA ASN A 75 -22.31 -2.41 -8.43
C ASN A 75 -21.29 -2.99 -9.41
N PHE A 76 -20.61 -4.06 -9.00
CA PHE A 76 -19.69 -4.81 -9.86
C PHE A 76 -20.27 -6.17 -10.28
N GLY A 77 -21.53 -6.44 -9.95
CA GLY A 77 -22.15 -7.75 -10.07
C GLY A 77 -21.85 -8.67 -8.89
N ASN A 78 -22.24 -9.93 -9.06
CA ASN A 78 -22.00 -10.97 -8.08
C ASN A 78 -20.70 -11.69 -8.38
N SER A 79 -19.99 -12.04 -7.31
CA SER A 79 -18.89 -13.00 -7.35
C SER A 79 -19.41 -14.33 -7.91
N LEU A 80 -18.70 -14.89 -8.89
CA LEU A 80 -19.02 -16.20 -9.47
C LEU A 80 -18.72 -17.33 -8.50
N HIS A 81 -17.70 -17.16 -7.65
CA HIS A 81 -17.31 -18.18 -6.69
C HIS A 81 -18.20 -18.17 -5.44
N TYR A 82 -18.41 -17.00 -4.84
CA TYR A 82 -19.18 -16.84 -3.61
C TYR A 82 -20.69 -16.66 -3.82
N ASN A 83 -21.14 -16.47 -5.06
CA ASN A 83 -22.55 -16.22 -5.41
C ASN A 83 -23.20 -15.06 -4.61
N THR A 84 -22.41 -14.06 -4.26
CA THR A 84 -22.84 -12.88 -3.47
C THR A 84 -22.31 -11.59 -4.10
N PRO A 85 -22.86 -10.41 -3.76
CA PRO A 85 -22.39 -9.16 -4.31
C PRO A 85 -20.89 -8.94 -4.05
N ALA A 86 -20.14 -8.52 -5.08
CA ALA A 86 -18.69 -8.45 -5.02
C ALA A 86 -18.17 -7.36 -4.04
N LEU A 87 -18.72 -6.15 -4.11
CA LEU A 87 -18.22 -5.01 -3.32
C LEU A 87 -18.28 -5.24 -1.79
N PRO A 88 -19.38 -5.77 -1.20
CA PRO A 88 -19.42 -6.10 0.22
C PRO A 88 -18.31 -7.06 0.67
N LEU A 89 -17.95 -8.06 -0.15
CA LEU A 89 -16.83 -8.97 0.16
C LEU A 89 -15.52 -8.19 0.28
N VAL A 90 -15.27 -7.25 -0.63
CA VAL A 90 -14.07 -6.40 -0.60
C VAL A 90 -14.01 -5.56 0.67
N VAL A 91 -15.12 -4.88 1.01
CA VAL A 91 -15.21 -4.03 2.20
C VAL A 91 -14.98 -4.85 3.48
N GLN A 92 -15.46 -6.09 3.55
CA GLN A 92 -15.22 -6.98 4.68
C GLN A 92 -13.76 -7.38 4.87
N ARG A 93 -12.96 -7.41 3.79
CA ARG A 93 -11.52 -7.72 3.86
C ARG A 93 -10.63 -6.52 4.14
N LEU A 94 -11.13 -5.29 3.90
CA LEU A 94 -10.38 -4.05 4.11
C LEU A 94 -9.76 -3.93 5.53
N PRO A 95 -10.48 -4.21 6.64
CA PRO A 95 -9.91 -4.05 7.98
C PRO A 95 -8.67 -4.91 8.22
N ALA A 96 -8.59 -6.11 7.61
CA ALA A 96 -7.43 -6.98 7.75
C ALA A 96 -6.20 -6.37 7.06
N THR A 97 -6.35 -5.88 5.83
CA THR A 97 -5.25 -5.23 5.10
C THR A 97 -4.79 -3.94 5.78
N VAL A 98 -5.75 -3.15 6.30
CA VAL A 98 -5.44 -1.91 7.04
C VAL A 98 -4.70 -2.21 8.34
N GLU A 99 -5.13 -3.21 9.12
CA GLU A 99 -4.43 -3.62 10.34
C GLU A 99 -2.99 -4.03 10.05
N LEU A 100 -2.79 -4.90 9.06
CA LEU A 100 -1.47 -5.37 8.68
C LEU A 100 -0.55 -4.21 8.23
N ALA A 101 -1.07 -3.31 7.40
CA ALA A 101 -0.35 -2.12 6.97
C ALA A 101 -0.02 -1.18 8.13
N ALA A 102 -0.97 -0.95 9.03
CA ALA A 102 -0.78 -0.06 10.17
C ALA A 102 0.28 -0.61 11.14
N VAL A 103 0.20 -1.89 11.52
CA VAL A 103 1.19 -2.51 12.42
C VAL A 103 2.56 -2.52 11.77
N GLY A 104 2.67 -2.89 10.48
CA GLY A 104 3.95 -2.90 9.78
C GLY A 104 4.58 -1.50 9.69
N LEU A 105 3.77 -0.47 9.44
CA LEU A 105 4.21 0.92 9.38
C LEU A 105 4.65 1.41 10.76
N LEU A 106 3.92 1.07 11.82
CA LEU A 106 4.31 1.39 13.19
C LEU A 106 5.66 0.77 13.53
N MET A 107 5.86 -0.52 13.24
CA MET A 107 7.18 -1.17 13.43
C MET A 107 8.28 -0.46 12.64
N ALA A 108 7.99 -0.10 11.39
CA ALA A 108 8.92 0.62 10.54
C ALA A 108 9.30 2.00 11.09
N LEU A 109 8.33 2.72 11.67
CA LEU A 109 8.55 4.02 12.28
C LEU A 109 9.31 3.92 13.60
N PHE A 110 8.89 3.01 14.48
CA PHE A 110 9.50 2.81 15.80
C PHE A 110 10.97 2.40 15.72
N ILE A 111 11.38 1.72 14.63
CA ILE A 111 12.77 1.29 14.46
C ILE A 111 13.50 2.24 13.49
N GLY A 112 12.92 2.52 12.33
CA GLY A 112 13.56 3.27 11.26
C GLY A 112 13.84 4.73 11.61
N VAL A 113 12.90 5.41 12.27
CA VAL A 113 13.09 6.82 12.65
C VAL A 113 14.17 6.98 13.72
N PRO A 114 14.14 6.27 14.87
CA PRO A 114 15.19 6.41 15.87
C PRO A 114 16.58 6.04 15.34
N LEU A 115 16.72 4.93 14.61
CA LEU A 115 18.01 4.52 14.04
C LEU A 115 18.51 5.54 13.00
N GLY A 116 17.63 6.04 12.14
CA GLY A 116 17.98 7.06 11.16
C GLY A 116 18.40 8.37 11.80
N LEU A 117 17.69 8.80 12.86
CA LEU A 117 18.02 10.03 13.57
C LEU A 117 19.36 9.93 14.30
N VAL A 118 19.56 8.87 15.08
CA VAL A 118 20.80 8.68 15.86
C VAL A 118 21.98 8.42 14.93
N GLY A 119 21.81 7.61 13.90
CA GLY A 119 22.85 7.29 12.93
C GLY A 119 23.26 8.50 12.08
N GLY A 120 22.30 9.34 11.68
CA GLY A 120 22.58 10.57 10.95
C GLY A 120 23.24 11.64 11.82
N PHE A 121 22.86 11.72 13.10
CA PHE A 121 23.43 12.71 14.01
C PHE A 121 24.86 12.35 14.41
N ASN A 122 25.15 11.05 14.57
CA ASN A 122 26.47 10.50 14.92
C ASN A 122 26.98 9.51 13.85
N PRO A 123 27.44 10.01 12.69
CA PRO A 123 27.91 9.15 11.61
C PRO A 123 29.12 8.33 12.04
N GLY A 124 29.17 7.07 11.61
CA GLY A 124 30.26 6.14 11.94
C GLY A 124 30.10 5.44 13.31
N SER A 125 29.09 5.81 14.11
CA SER A 125 28.79 5.10 15.35
C SER A 125 28.33 3.66 15.12
N LEU A 126 28.32 2.82 16.17
CA LEU A 126 27.78 1.46 16.10
C LEU A 126 26.30 1.45 15.70
N ILE A 127 25.52 2.44 16.17
CA ILE A 127 24.10 2.58 15.83
C ILE A 127 23.95 2.95 14.35
N ASP A 128 24.80 3.85 13.83
CA ASP A 128 24.82 4.17 12.39
C ASP A 128 25.15 2.93 11.56
N SER A 129 26.19 2.18 11.94
CA SER A 129 26.61 0.96 11.25
C SER A 129 25.53 -0.12 11.26
N PHE A 130 24.87 -0.35 12.41
CA PHE A 130 23.74 -1.26 12.52
C PHE A 130 22.54 -0.80 11.67
N GLY A 131 22.21 0.49 11.72
CA GLY A 131 21.14 1.07 10.90
C GLY A 131 21.39 0.92 9.40
N ARG A 132 22.64 1.13 8.94
CA ARG A 132 23.03 0.89 7.54
C ARG A 132 22.89 -0.57 7.14
N LEU A 133 23.33 -1.50 7.99
CA LEU A 133 23.18 -2.94 7.74
C LEU A 133 21.70 -3.32 7.65
N LEU A 134 20.88 -2.88 8.61
CA LEU A 134 19.44 -3.16 8.64
C LEU A 134 18.74 -2.57 7.41
N GLY A 135 19.10 -1.35 7.02
CA GLY A 135 18.61 -0.71 5.79
C GLY A 135 19.03 -1.48 4.54
N LEU A 136 20.25 -2.04 4.49
CA LEU A 136 20.70 -2.85 3.38
C LEU A 136 19.94 -4.18 3.31
N LEU A 137 19.82 -4.89 4.43
CA LEU A 137 19.07 -6.15 4.50
C LEU A 137 17.61 -5.97 4.06
N GLY A 138 16.93 -4.92 4.53
CA GLY A 138 15.55 -4.64 4.14
C GLY A 138 15.34 -4.26 2.67
N GLN A 139 16.40 -3.93 1.93
CA GLN A 139 16.34 -3.70 0.49
C GLN A 139 16.77 -4.92 -0.33
N CYS A 140 17.75 -5.67 0.15
CA CYS A 140 18.33 -6.78 -0.59
C CYS A 140 17.54 -8.08 -0.45
N ILE A 141 16.82 -8.26 0.66
CA ILE A 141 16.11 -9.51 0.94
C ILE A 141 14.72 -9.47 0.28
N PRO A 142 14.38 -10.45 -0.58
CA PRO A 142 13.03 -10.57 -1.10
C PRO A 142 12.01 -10.87 0.00
N ASN A 143 10.90 -10.12 0.01
CA ASN A 143 9.88 -10.22 1.07
C ASN A 143 9.27 -11.63 1.21
N PHE A 144 9.02 -12.33 0.09
CA PHE A 144 8.47 -13.69 0.13
C PHE A 144 9.45 -14.67 0.79
N TRP A 145 10.75 -14.54 0.50
CA TRP A 145 11.77 -15.42 1.07
C TRP A 145 11.89 -15.16 2.56
N LEU A 146 11.91 -13.88 2.97
CA LEU A 146 11.93 -13.53 4.39
C LEU A 146 10.72 -14.08 5.13
N ALA A 147 9.52 -13.95 4.56
CA ALA A 147 8.30 -14.50 5.15
C ALA A 147 8.44 -15.99 5.44
N LEU A 148 8.88 -16.78 4.45
CA LEU A 148 9.05 -18.23 4.59
C LEU A 148 10.09 -18.59 5.65
N ILE A 149 11.22 -17.88 5.70
CA ILE A 149 12.26 -18.10 6.72
C ILE A 149 11.76 -17.77 8.12
N LEU A 150 11.05 -16.65 8.29
CA LEU A 150 10.49 -16.26 9.59
C LEU A 150 9.43 -17.25 10.07
N ILE A 151 8.58 -17.76 9.17
CA ILE A 151 7.63 -18.84 9.49
C ILE A 151 8.39 -20.08 9.95
N LEU A 152 9.39 -20.55 9.19
CA LEU A 152 10.14 -21.75 9.53
C LEU A 152 10.82 -21.66 10.89
N ILE A 153 11.45 -20.51 11.18
CA ILE A 153 12.19 -20.31 12.43
C ILE A 153 11.23 -20.08 13.59
N PHE A 154 10.39 -19.04 13.50
CA PHE A 154 9.66 -18.57 14.67
C PHE A 154 8.30 -19.22 14.86
N ALA A 155 7.64 -19.66 13.79
CA ALA A 155 6.36 -20.36 13.90
C ALA A 155 6.54 -21.88 14.01
N VAL A 156 7.36 -22.48 13.14
CA VAL A 156 7.50 -23.94 13.08
C VAL A 156 8.52 -24.47 14.08
N ARG A 157 9.76 -23.96 14.07
CA ARG A 157 10.83 -24.50 14.92
C ARG A 157 10.66 -24.11 16.39
N TYR A 158 10.34 -22.85 16.66
CA TYR A 158 10.22 -22.33 18.03
C TYR A 158 8.79 -22.25 18.56
N GLY A 159 7.76 -22.23 17.70
CA GLY A 159 6.36 -22.12 18.13
C GLY A 159 6.01 -20.80 18.83
N TRP A 160 6.75 -19.72 18.58
CA TRP A 160 6.54 -18.42 19.24
C TRP A 160 5.35 -17.65 18.68
N PHE A 161 5.09 -17.81 17.39
CA PHE A 161 4.01 -17.12 16.67
C PHE A 161 3.21 -18.10 15.79
N PRO A 162 1.93 -17.81 15.53
CA PRO A 162 1.17 -18.54 14.52
C PRO A 162 1.79 -18.41 13.13
N ALA A 163 1.75 -19.49 12.34
CA ALA A 163 2.24 -19.48 10.96
C ALA A 163 1.26 -18.79 9.99
N PHE A 164 -0.04 -18.88 10.29
CA PHE A 164 -1.11 -18.49 9.37
C PHE A 164 -2.28 -17.84 10.11
N GLY A 165 -3.11 -17.11 9.35
CA GLY A 165 -4.40 -16.61 9.81
C GLY A 165 -4.33 -15.29 10.57
N ARG A 166 -5.47 -14.92 11.17
CA ARG A 166 -5.68 -13.64 11.90
C ARG A 166 -6.37 -13.88 13.26
N ASP A 167 -6.39 -15.13 13.74
CA ASP A 167 -7.20 -15.51 14.89
C ASP A 167 -6.61 -15.06 16.24
N GLU A 168 -5.30 -14.84 16.31
CA GLU A 168 -4.61 -14.39 17.51
C GLU A 168 -3.97 -13.00 17.33
N PRO A 169 -3.88 -12.18 18.39
CA PRO A 169 -3.17 -10.89 18.34
C PRO A 169 -1.70 -11.02 17.90
N LYS A 170 -1.09 -12.18 18.12
CA LYS A 170 0.29 -12.47 17.72
C LYS A 170 0.43 -12.79 16.23
N SER A 171 -0.66 -13.19 15.54
CA SER A 171 -0.63 -13.56 14.13
C SER A 171 -0.19 -12.41 13.22
N VAL A 172 -0.39 -11.16 13.64
CA VAL A 172 0.01 -9.98 12.86
C VAL A 172 1.51 -9.71 12.87
N ILE A 173 2.26 -10.22 13.87
CA ILE A 173 3.64 -9.78 14.14
C ILE A 173 4.60 -10.14 13.01
N LEU A 174 4.61 -11.41 12.60
CA LEU A 174 5.47 -11.87 11.51
C LEU A 174 5.13 -11.22 10.16
N PRO A 175 3.87 -11.24 9.67
CA PRO A 175 3.53 -10.59 8.41
C PRO A 175 3.78 -9.08 8.45
N ALA A 176 3.48 -8.40 9.56
CA ALA A 176 3.73 -6.97 9.71
C ALA A 176 5.22 -6.65 9.72
N PHE A 177 6.05 -7.49 10.34
CA PHE A 177 7.50 -7.31 10.32
C PHE A 177 8.07 -7.44 8.91
N VAL A 178 7.65 -8.44 8.15
CA VAL A 178 8.09 -8.63 6.75
C VAL A 178 7.69 -7.43 5.90
N LEU A 179 6.42 -7.03 5.98
CA LEU A 179 5.89 -5.88 5.23
C LEU A 179 6.57 -4.58 5.65
N GLY A 180 6.79 -4.41 6.95
CA GLY A 180 7.41 -3.24 7.56
C GLY A 180 8.91 -3.13 7.31
N LEU A 181 9.65 -4.22 7.13
CA LEU A 181 11.11 -4.19 6.96
C LEU A 181 11.54 -3.37 5.73
N ALA A 182 10.83 -3.53 4.61
CA ALA A 182 11.10 -2.77 3.39
C ALA A 182 10.85 -1.26 3.59
N VAL A 183 9.73 -0.92 4.24
CA VAL A 183 9.34 0.46 4.57
C VAL A 183 10.30 1.08 5.57
N MET A 184 10.68 0.32 6.60
CA MET A 184 11.64 0.71 7.63
C MET A 184 12.98 1.09 7.02
N SER A 185 13.45 0.31 6.04
CA SER A 185 14.69 0.62 5.34
C SER A 185 14.61 1.98 4.64
N GLN A 186 13.49 2.30 3.97
CA GLN A 186 13.31 3.59 3.30
C GLN A 186 13.23 4.74 4.29
N ILE A 187 12.45 4.58 5.38
CA ILE A 187 12.34 5.56 6.46
C ILE A 187 13.70 5.83 7.09
N LEU A 188 14.47 4.78 7.40
CA LEU A 188 15.80 4.89 8.01
C LEU A 188 16.74 5.70 7.11
N ARG A 189 16.82 5.35 5.82
CA ARG A 189 17.71 6.04 4.87
C ARG A 189 17.31 7.51 4.69
N MET A 190 16.02 7.79 4.52
CA MET A 190 15.51 9.14 4.34
C MET A 190 15.76 10.01 5.58
N THR A 191 15.42 9.48 6.75
CA THR A 191 15.69 10.13 8.04
C THR A 191 17.17 10.45 8.18
N ARG A 192 18.03 9.47 7.93
CA ARG A 192 19.49 9.63 8.05
C ARG A 192 20.04 10.68 7.08
N SER A 193 19.63 10.64 5.80
CA SER A 193 20.06 11.63 4.79
C SER A 193 19.66 13.04 5.22
N THR A 194 18.39 13.21 5.61
CA THR A 194 17.86 14.51 6.03
C THR A 194 18.60 15.04 7.26
N VAL A 195 18.95 14.19 8.23
CA VAL A 195 19.72 14.62 9.40
C VAL A 195 21.14 15.05 9.01
N LEU A 196 21.79 14.34 8.10
CA LEU A 196 23.13 14.71 7.61
C LEU A 196 23.11 16.07 6.91
N GLU A 197 22.11 16.29 6.04
CA GLU A 197 21.88 17.56 5.35
C GLU A 197 21.63 18.68 6.35
N VAL A 198 20.64 18.54 7.23
CA VAL A 198 20.29 19.54 8.25
C VAL A 198 21.48 19.86 9.15
N ARG A 199 22.28 18.86 9.55
CA ARG A 199 23.45 19.09 10.40
C ARG A 199 24.52 19.94 9.70
N SER A 200 24.59 19.90 8.38
CA SER A 200 25.56 20.67 7.59
C SER A 200 25.16 22.13 7.38
N GLU A 201 23.93 22.51 7.74
CA GLU A 201 23.38 23.85 7.56
C GLU A 201 23.99 24.93 8.48
N ASP A 202 24.07 26.16 7.97
CA ASP A 202 24.70 27.28 8.66
C ASP A 202 23.93 27.74 9.91
N TYR A 203 22.60 27.58 9.95
CA TYR A 203 21.82 27.90 11.15
C TYR A 203 22.11 26.94 12.30
N ILE A 204 22.52 25.69 12.02
CA ILE A 204 22.98 24.75 13.05
C ILE A 204 24.35 25.15 13.59
N ARG A 205 25.27 25.57 12.71
CA ARG A 205 26.58 26.11 13.13
C ARG A 205 26.42 27.35 14.00
N THR A 206 25.53 28.25 13.60
CA THR A 206 25.17 29.44 14.37
C THR A 206 24.58 29.05 15.72
N ALA A 207 23.66 28.08 15.77
CA ALA A 207 23.11 27.60 17.03
C ALA A 207 24.18 27.07 18.00
N ARG A 208 25.16 26.31 17.48
CA ARG A 208 26.32 25.83 18.26
C ARG A 208 27.18 26.99 18.76
N SER A 209 27.46 27.99 17.92
CA SER A 209 28.25 29.17 18.32
C SER A 209 27.57 29.99 19.41
N LYS A 210 26.23 29.99 19.47
CA LYS A 210 25.43 30.60 20.54
C LYS A 210 25.39 29.78 21.84
N GLY A 211 26.12 28.66 21.91
CA GLY A 211 26.19 27.80 23.11
C GLY A 211 24.97 26.90 23.32
N LEU A 212 24.10 26.72 22.32
CA LEU A 212 22.97 25.79 22.44
C LEU A 212 23.49 24.35 22.58
N ASN A 213 22.98 23.64 23.57
CA ASN A 213 23.38 22.25 23.81
C ASN A 213 22.86 21.32 22.67
N SER A 214 23.52 20.17 22.51
CA SER A 214 23.19 19.20 21.46
C SER A 214 21.75 18.68 21.51
N ARG A 215 21.14 18.60 22.70
CA ARG A 215 19.73 18.16 22.86
C ARG A 215 18.77 19.21 22.30
N THR A 216 18.99 20.48 22.57
CA THR A 216 18.17 21.58 22.03
C THR A 216 18.31 21.63 20.52
N ILE A 217 19.52 21.48 19.99
CA ILE A 217 19.75 21.40 18.53
C ILE A 217 18.97 20.24 17.93
N TYR A 218 19.06 19.06 18.54
CA TYR A 218 18.40 17.85 18.07
C TYR A 218 16.87 18.00 18.03
N PHE A 219 16.23 18.33 19.15
CA PHE A 219 14.75 18.36 19.22
C PHE A 219 14.15 19.60 18.53
N LYS A 220 14.78 20.76 18.63
CA LYS A 220 14.20 22.02 18.14
C LYS A 220 14.51 22.28 16.67
N HIS A 221 15.68 21.86 16.20
CA HIS A 221 16.16 22.17 14.85
C HIS A 221 16.20 20.94 13.95
N VAL A 222 16.76 19.81 14.41
CA VAL A 222 16.89 18.62 13.54
C VAL A 222 15.54 17.93 13.35
N LEU A 223 14.90 17.49 14.44
CA LEU A 223 13.70 16.67 14.38
C LEU A 223 12.55 17.33 13.59
N ARG A 224 12.36 18.64 13.78
CA ARG A 224 11.34 19.43 13.09
C ARG A 224 11.56 19.54 11.58
N ASN A 225 12.81 19.59 11.13
CA ASN A 225 13.11 19.62 9.70
C ASN A 225 13.00 18.23 9.07
N VAL A 226 13.36 17.18 9.82
CA VAL A 226 13.23 15.79 9.38
C VAL A 226 11.77 15.34 9.27
N SER A 227 10.89 15.87 10.12
CA SER A 227 9.47 15.48 10.09
C SER A 227 8.76 15.84 8.79
N ILE A 228 9.20 16.90 8.08
CA ILE A 228 8.56 17.38 6.85
C ILE A 228 8.59 16.31 5.75
N PRO A 229 9.77 15.82 5.29
CA PRO A 229 9.81 14.76 4.29
C PRO A 229 9.28 13.42 4.82
N LEU A 230 9.39 13.16 6.12
CA LEU A 230 8.89 11.91 6.71
C LEU A 230 7.37 11.78 6.63
N VAL A 231 6.61 12.85 6.88
CA VAL A 231 5.14 12.78 6.79
C VAL A 231 4.70 12.40 5.38
N SER A 232 5.29 13.01 4.35
CA SER A 232 4.99 12.67 2.96
C SER A 232 5.38 11.23 2.63
N LEU A 233 6.56 10.80 3.08
CA LEU A 233 7.00 9.42 2.88
C LEU A 233 6.05 8.42 3.55
N ILE A 234 5.63 8.67 4.80
CA ILE A 234 4.72 7.80 5.54
C ILE A 234 3.41 7.58 4.78
N GLY A 235 2.80 8.64 4.26
CA GLY A 235 1.54 8.52 3.50
C GLY A 235 1.70 7.70 2.23
N VAL A 236 2.78 7.93 1.48
CA VAL A 236 3.11 7.14 0.28
C VAL A 236 3.34 5.67 0.64
N GLN A 237 4.14 5.39 1.66
CA GLN A 237 4.44 4.02 2.09
C GLN A 237 3.18 3.31 2.58
N PHE A 238 2.29 3.98 3.30
CA PHE A 238 1.03 3.39 3.73
C PHE A 238 0.16 2.97 2.54
N CYS A 239 0.05 3.83 1.51
CA CYS A 239 -0.66 3.49 0.27
C CYS A 239 -0.03 2.29 -0.46
N TYR A 240 1.31 2.23 -0.50
CA TYR A 240 2.06 1.09 -1.03
C TYR A 240 1.80 -0.19 -0.24
N MET A 241 1.72 -0.12 1.09
CA MET A 241 1.46 -1.29 1.94
C MET A 241 0.05 -1.85 1.74
N LEU A 242 -0.95 -0.99 1.55
CA LEU A 242 -2.33 -1.44 1.25
C LEU A 242 -2.46 -2.16 -0.09
N SER A 243 -1.62 -1.79 -1.07
CA SER A 243 -1.66 -2.38 -2.43
C SER A 243 -0.67 -3.53 -2.60
N GLY A 244 0.48 -3.47 -1.92
CA GLY A 244 1.63 -4.37 -2.09
C GLY A 244 1.68 -5.52 -1.10
N SER A 245 0.69 -5.64 -0.21
CA SER A 245 0.61 -6.74 0.77
C SER A 245 0.18 -8.07 0.15
N VAL A 246 -0.22 -8.14 -1.12
CA VAL A 246 -0.78 -9.34 -1.79
C VAL A 246 0.01 -10.61 -1.45
N TYR A 247 1.31 -10.63 -1.73
CA TYR A 247 2.14 -11.82 -1.48
C TYR A 247 2.28 -12.16 0.01
N ILE A 248 2.36 -11.14 0.87
CA ILE A 248 2.44 -11.35 2.33
C ILE A 248 1.13 -11.94 2.85
N GLU A 249 0.01 -11.40 2.41
CA GLU A 249 -1.30 -11.90 2.80
C GLU A 249 -1.54 -13.33 2.30
N THR A 250 -1.09 -13.66 1.09
CA THR A 250 -1.17 -15.04 0.58
C THR A 250 -0.30 -15.99 1.41
N ILE A 251 0.97 -15.65 1.68
CA ILE A 251 1.91 -16.54 2.39
C ILE A 251 1.44 -16.80 3.82
N PHE A 252 1.01 -15.77 4.54
CA PHE A 252 0.52 -15.90 5.91
C PHE A 252 -0.97 -16.28 5.99
N ALA A 253 -1.61 -16.59 4.87
CA ALA A 253 -3.05 -16.83 4.79
C ALA A 253 -3.88 -15.72 5.47
N TRP A 254 -3.40 -14.48 5.45
CA TRP A 254 -4.05 -13.33 6.05
C TRP A 254 -5.33 -12.99 5.28
N PRO A 255 -6.49 -12.85 5.94
CA PRO A 255 -7.78 -12.66 5.26
C PRO A 255 -7.98 -11.20 4.81
N GLY A 256 -7.02 -10.67 4.05
CA GLY A 256 -7.06 -9.32 3.49
C GLY A 256 -7.50 -9.25 2.03
N MET A 257 -7.52 -8.03 1.50
CA MET A 257 -7.93 -7.74 0.12
C MET A 257 -6.93 -8.29 -0.89
N GLY A 258 -5.64 -8.27 -0.57
CA GLY A 258 -4.59 -8.78 -1.45
C GLY A 258 -4.69 -10.29 -1.64
N ARG A 259 -4.92 -11.03 -0.55
CA ARG A 259 -5.23 -12.46 -0.65
C ARG A 259 -6.51 -12.72 -1.46
N LEU A 260 -7.57 -11.96 -1.19
CA LEU A 260 -8.83 -12.09 -1.93
C LEU A 260 -8.64 -11.83 -3.43
N LEU A 261 -7.79 -10.87 -3.82
CA LEU A 261 -7.45 -10.59 -5.21
C LEU A 261 -6.75 -11.79 -5.86
N GLN A 262 -5.75 -12.36 -5.19
CA GLN A 262 -5.03 -13.53 -5.68
C GLN A 262 -5.97 -14.73 -5.90
N GLU A 263 -6.85 -14.99 -4.93
CA GLU A 263 -7.85 -16.07 -5.01
C GLU A 263 -8.85 -15.82 -6.15
N SER A 264 -9.35 -14.58 -6.28
CA SER A 264 -10.32 -14.19 -7.33
C SER A 264 -9.74 -14.33 -8.74
N ILE A 265 -8.46 -14.00 -8.93
CA ILE A 265 -7.75 -14.24 -10.19
C ILE A 265 -7.67 -15.75 -10.48
N GLY A 266 -7.34 -16.56 -9.47
CA GLY A 266 -7.28 -18.01 -9.58
C GLY A 266 -8.61 -18.64 -9.99
N TRP A 267 -9.72 -18.17 -9.42
CA TRP A 267 -11.08 -18.62 -9.75
C TRP A 267 -11.67 -17.96 -11.00
N ARG A 268 -10.94 -17.04 -11.63
CA ARG A 268 -11.44 -16.24 -12.77
C ARG A 268 -12.74 -15.49 -12.44
N ASP A 269 -12.85 -15.04 -11.19
CA ASP A 269 -13.98 -14.28 -10.69
C ASP A 269 -13.82 -12.79 -11.03
N PHE A 270 -14.04 -12.45 -12.28
CA PHE A 270 -13.81 -11.08 -12.77
C PHE A 270 -14.64 -10.01 -12.06
N PRO A 271 -15.95 -10.19 -11.75
CA PRO A 271 -16.71 -9.23 -10.95
C PRO A 271 -15.99 -8.84 -9.67
N LEU A 272 -15.44 -9.83 -8.97
CA LEU A 272 -14.70 -9.62 -7.74
C LEU A 272 -13.33 -8.96 -7.96
N VAL A 273 -12.59 -9.38 -8.99
CA VAL A 273 -11.32 -8.73 -9.37
C VAL A 273 -11.53 -7.25 -9.74
N GLN A 274 -12.57 -6.94 -10.51
CA GLN A 274 -12.91 -5.57 -10.90
C GLN A 274 -13.30 -4.72 -9.69
N ALA A 275 -14.13 -5.26 -8.80
CA ALA A 275 -14.50 -4.60 -7.54
C ALA A 275 -13.25 -4.29 -6.70
N LEU A 276 -12.34 -5.26 -6.52
CA LEU A 276 -11.09 -5.09 -5.78
C LEU A 276 -10.18 -4.03 -6.39
N ALA A 277 -9.98 -4.06 -7.70
CA ALA A 277 -9.09 -3.13 -8.39
C ALA A 277 -9.60 -1.68 -8.29
N VAL A 278 -10.89 -1.47 -8.54
CA VAL A 278 -11.50 -0.14 -8.48
C VAL A 278 -11.58 0.36 -7.04
N PHE A 279 -12.02 -0.49 -6.10
CA PHE A 279 -12.12 -0.11 -4.69
C PHE A 279 -10.75 0.24 -4.11
N THR A 280 -9.73 -0.58 -4.35
CA THR A 280 -8.34 -0.30 -3.91
C THR A 280 -7.85 1.02 -4.51
N SER A 281 -8.13 1.27 -5.78
CA SER A 281 -7.76 2.52 -6.43
C SER A 281 -8.45 3.73 -5.80
N VAL A 282 -9.75 3.64 -5.49
CA VAL A 282 -10.48 4.70 -4.77
C VAL A 282 -9.86 4.95 -3.40
N VAL A 283 -9.55 3.91 -2.63
CA VAL A 283 -8.92 4.02 -1.30
C VAL A 283 -7.54 4.69 -1.42
N VAL A 284 -6.68 4.22 -2.31
CA VAL A 284 -5.32 4.75 -2.49
C VAL A 284 -5.37 6.20 -2.99
N ILE A 285 -6.20 6.52 -3.97
CA ILE A 285 -6.36 7.89 -4.48
C ILE A 285 -6.85 8.82 -3.36
N THR A 286 -7.80 8.38 -2.54
CA THR A 286 -8.31 9.15 -1.40
C THR A 286 -7.22 9.40 -0.35
N LEU A 287 -6.44 8.37 -0.01
CA LEU A 287 -5.33 8.49 0.95
C LEU A 287 -4.19 9.36 0.43
N ASN A 288 -3.88 9.28 -0.87
CA ASN A 288 -2.91 10.18 -1.51
C ASN A 288 -3.39 11.63 -1.47
N LEU A 289 -4.66 11.89 -1.79
CA LEU A 289 -5.24 13.23 -1.70
C LEU A 289 -5.19 13.76 -0.26
N ALA A 290 -5.49 12.91 0.73
CA ALA A 290 -5.38 13.26 2.15
C ALA A 290 -3.93 13.58 2.55
N THR A 291 -2.96 12.80 2.08
CA THR A 291 -1.53 13.01 2.33
C THR A 291 -1.04 14.31 1.69
N ASP A 292 -1.42 14.58 0.45
CA ASP A 292 -1.10 15.82 -0.26
C ASP A 292 -1.66 17.05 0.45
N LEU A 293 -2.87 16.95 1.02
CA LEU A 293 -3.47 18.01 1.80
C LEU A 293 -2.78 18.20 3.16
N ALA A 294 -2.44 17.12 3.85
CA ALA A 294 -1.66 17.17 5.09
C ALA A 294 -0.29 17.84 4.85
N TYR A 295 0.38 17.49 3.76
CA TYR A 295 1.64 18.11 3.36
C TYR A 295 1.48 19.61 3.06
N ALA A 296 0.43 20.01 2.32
CA ALA A 296 0.13 21.41 2.04
C ALA A 296 -0.21 22.26 3.30
N LEU A 297 -0.67 21.63 4.38
CA LEU A 297 -0.89 22.30 5.67
C LEU A 297 0.40 22.42 6.48
N LEU A 298 1.29 21.43 6.40
CA LEU A 298 2.52 21.37 7.17
C LEU A 298 3.66 22.19 6.56
N ASP A 299 3.72 22.32 5.24
CA ASP A 299 4.74 23.09 4.53
C ASP A 299 4.16 24.37 3.88
N PRO A 300 4.39 25.56 4.49
CA PRO A 300 3.93 26.83 3.95
C PRO A 300 4.55 27.20 2.60
N ARG A 301 5.65 26.56 2.19
CA ARG A 301 6.37 26.88 0.93
C ARG A 301 5.56 26.48 -0.30
N ILE A 302 4.69 25.48 -0.18
CA ILE A 302 3.79 25.02 -1.26
C ILE A 302 2.71 26.08 -1.55
N ARG A 303 2.39 26.95 -0.59
CA ARG A 303 1.42 28.04 -0.81
C ARG A 303 1.90 29.13 -1.77
N TYR A 304 3.21 29.23 -2.01
CA TYR A 304 3.83 30.27 -2.84
C TYR A 304 4.25 29.79 -4.25
N GLY A 305 3.96 28.54 -4.61
CA GLY A 305 4.19 28.03 -5.97
C GLY A 305 3.24 28.69 -6.96
N LYS A 306 3.77 29.67 -7.71
CA LYS A 306 3.34 29.94 -9.09
C LYS A 306 3.66 28.74 -9.96
#